data_AF-A0A423TFR5-F1
#
_entry.id   AF-A0A423TFR5-F1
#
_cell.length_a   1.000
_cell.length_b   1.000
_cell.length_c   1.000
_cell.angle_alpha   90.00
_cell.angle_beta   90.00
_cell.angle_gamma   90.00
#
_symmetry.space_group_name_H-M   'P 1'
#
loop_
_entity.id
_entity.type
_entity.pdbx_description
1 polymer ?
#
loop_
_entity_poly.entity_id
_entity_poly.type
_entity_poly.pdbx_seq_one_letter_code
_entity_poly.pdbx_strand_id
1 'polypeptide(L)'
;MKMSDLFNCSAVDEASSSLDGAALAECLREVPFDELTGAPSKFMVINNGPVVMTPGVDGEYLPEHPAVLLREGRYNKVDIISGINRNDGALSSTPYLADPPLLDSLFANFSVNGPISLNFEAWEDDPDYLTRRAYHTT
;
A
#
# COMPACT_ATOMS: atom_id res chain seq x y z
N MET A 1 -3.29 -10.92 -6.89
CA MET A 1 -1.95 -11.38 -7.32
C MET A 1 -1.02 -11.28 -6.13
N LYS A 2 -0.17 -12.28 -5.88
CA LYS A 2 0.85 -12.25 -4.84
C LYS A 2 2.26 -12.29 -5.46
N MET A 3 3.28 -11.97 -4.67
CA MET A 3 4.68 -12.02 -5.13
C MET A 3 5.11 -13.44 -5.54
N SER A 4 4.59 -14.46 -4.85
CA SER A 4 4.80 -15.87 -5.22
C SER A 4 4.36 -16.17 -6.65
N ASP A 5 3.22 -15.61 -7.07
CA ASP A 5 2.62 -15.86 -8.37
C ASP A 5 3.43 -15.19 -9.49
N LEU A 6 4.00 -14.00 -9.21
CA LEU A 6 4.80 -13.24 -10.17
C LEU A 6 6.10 -13.94 -10.58
N PHE A 7 6.74 -14.65 -9.64
CA PHE A 7 8.02 -15.32 -9.86
C PHE A 7 7.91 -16.84 -9.92
N ASN A 8 6.69 -17.36 -10.02
CA ASN A 8 6.41 -18.80 -10.08
C ASN A 8 7.01 -19.58 -8.89
N CYS A 9 7.08 -18.94 -7.73
CA CYS A 9 7.53 -19.58 -6.49
C CYS A 9 6.44 -20.54 -6.01
N SER A 10 6.62 -21.83 -6.31
CA SER A 10 5.66 -22.89 -6.05
C SER A 10 6.06 -23.71 -4.83
N ALA A 11 5.08 -24.24 -4.10
CA ALA A 11 5.35 -25.13 -2.97
C ALA A 11 5.98 -26.43 -3.47
N VAL A 12 7.02 -26.87 -2.78
CA VAL A 12 7.72 -28.13 -3.09
C VAL A 12 6.83 -29.35 -2.81
N ASP A 13 5.76 -29.18 -2.02
CA ASP A 13 4.81 -30.24 -1.67
C ASP A 13 3.36 -29.88 -2.05
N GLU A 14 2.70 -30.74 -2.83
CA GLU A 14 1.28 -30.63 -3.22
C GLU A 14 0.29 -30.71 -2.03
N ALA A 15 0.77 -30.98 -0.82
CA ALA A 15 -0.05 -31.06 0.39
C ALA A 15 -0.21 -29.71 1.13
N SER A 16 0.58 -28.70 0.79
CA SER A 16 0.49 -27.35 1.36
C SER A 16 0.02 -26.35 0.31
N SER A 17 -1.19 -25.81 0.48
CA SER A 17 -1.75 -24.80 -0.42
C SER A 17 -1.10 -23.41 -0.31
N SER A 18 -0.05 -23.27 0.53
CA SER A 18 0.71 -22.04 0.69
C SER A 18 2.19 -22.30 0.85
N LEU A 19 3.02 -21.52 0.15
CA LEU A 19 4.45 -21.43 0.41
C LEU A 19 4.68 -20.89 1.82
N ASP A 20 5.48 -21.58 2.64
CA ASP A 20 5.98 -21.01 3.88
C ASP A 20 6.87 -19.79 3.57
N GLY A 21 6.89 -18.80 4.47
CA GLY A 21 7.63 -17.55 4.30
C GLY A 21 9.13 -17.77 4.07
N ALA A 22 9.72 -18.77 4.73
CA ALA A 22 11.12 -19.14 4.52
C ALA A 22 11.36 -19.69 3.10
N ALA A 23 10.49 -20.58 2.62
CA ALA A 23 10.56 -21.13 1.27
C ALA A 23 10.33 -20.07 0.19
N LEU A 24 9.43 -19.11 0.44
CA LEU A 24 9.26 -17.95 -0.44
C LEU A 24 10.51 -17.09 -0.48
N ALA A 25 11.13 -16.83 0.66
CA ALA A 25 12.36 -16.05 0.74
C ALA A 25 13.50 -16.71 -0.02
N GLU A 26 13.70 -18.03 0.11
CA GLU A 26 14.71 -18.76 -0.68
C GLU A 26 14.45 -18.64 -2.18
N CYS A 27 13.21 -18.80 -2.62
CA CYS A 27 12.85 -18.63 -4.03
C CYS A 27 13.18 -17.21 -4.54
N LEU A 28 12.77 -16.18 -3.77
CA LEU A 28 12.97 -14.79 -4.17
C LEU A 28 14.44 -14.35 -4.15
N ARG A 29 15.33 -15.05 -3.43
CA ARG A 29 16.79 -14.78 -3.45
C ARG A 29 17.44 -15.14 -4.77
N GLU A 30 16.86 -16.07 -5.53
CA GLU A 30 17.36 -16.47 -6.85
C GLU A 30 16.82 -15.56 -7.98
N VAL A 31 15.84 -14.70 -7.69
CA VAL A 31 15.28 -13.75 -8.66
C VAL A 31 16.31 -12.66 -8.96
N PRO A 32 16.57 -12.31 -10.24
CA PRO A 32 17.44 -11.21 -10.59
C PRO A 32 17.01 -9.89 -9.93
N PHE A 33 17.98 -9.14 -9.39
CA PHE A 33 17.72 -7.91 -8.64
C PHE A 33 16.85 -6.90 -9.41
N ASP A 34 17.11 -6.72 -10.70
CA ASP A 34 16.36 -5.77 -11.54
C ASP A 34 14.89 -6.19 -11.71
N GLU A 35 14.62 -7.49 -11.73
CA GLU A 35 13.25 -8.00 -11.79
C GLU A 35 12.54 -7.83 -10.43
N LEU A 36 13.25 -8.13 -9.34
CA LEU A 36 12.70 -8.03 -7.99
C LEU A 36 12.38 -6.57 -7.62
N THR A 37 13.25 -5.63 -7.97
CA THR A 37 13.02 -4.19 -7.72
C THR A 37 11.90 -3.60 -8.59
N GLY A 38 11.67 -4.15 -9.78
CA GLY A 38 10.55 -3.77 -10.65
C GLY A 38 9.21 -4.37 -10.23
N ALA A 39 9.21 -5.46 -9.45
CA ALA A 39 8.00 -6.22 -9.12
C ALA A 39 6.90 -5.42 -8.40
N PRO A 40 7.17 -4.50 -7.46
CA PRO A 40 6.12 -3.72 -6.80
C PRO A 40 5.22 -2.95 -7.78
N SER A 41 5.75 -2.50 -8.91
CA SER A 41 4.97 -1.79 -9.95
C SER A 41 3.85 -2.65 -10.55
N LYS A 42 3.97 -3.99 -10.50
CA LYS A 42 2.95 -4.92 -11.00
C LYS A 42 1.69 -4.92 -10.14
N PHE A 43 1.76 -4.42 -8.92
CA PHE A 43 0.61 -4.31 -8.01
C PHE A 43 -0.12 -2.98 -8.14
N MET A 44 0.44 -2.00 -8.86
CA MET A 44 -0.18 -0.70 -9.06
C MET A 44 -1.45 -0.85 -9.91
N VAL A 45 -2.54 -0.25 -9.44
CA VAL A 45 -3.87 -0.24 -10.07
C VAL A 45 -4.15 1.12 -10.72
N ILE A 46 -3.86 2.21 -10.01
CA ILE A 46 -4.03 3.56 -10.52
C ILE A 46 -2.87 4.45 -10.06
N ASN A 47 -2.33 5.23 -11.00
CA ASN A 47 -1.14 6.05 -10.76
C ASN A 47 -0.02 5.20 -10.13
N ASN A 48 0.50 5.59 -8.96
CA ASN A 48 1.56 4.87 -8.24
C ASN A 48 1.04 4.01 -7.06
N GLY A 49 -0.26 3.73 -7.00
CA GLY A 49 -0.89 3.02 -5.87
C GLY A 49 -1.60 1.72 -6.29
N PRO A 50 -1.83 0.77 -5.36
CA PRO A 50 -1.39 0.80 -3.96
C PRO A 50 0.11 0.49 -3.82
N VAL A 51 0.71 0.95 -2.71
CA VAL A 51 2.11 0.66 -2.38
C VAL A 51 2.15 -0.56 -1.46
N VAL A 52 2.63 -1.70 -1.98
CA VAL A 52 2.49 -3.01 -1.30
C VAL A 52 3.71 -3.45 -0.47
N MET A 53 4.83 -2.71 -0.53
CA MET A 53 6.06 -3.00 0.23
C MET A 53 6.33 -1.91 1.26
N THR A 54 5.44 -1.83 2.26
CA THR A 54 5.46 -0.81 3.31
C THR A 54 5.73 -1.45 4.68
N PRO A 55 6.08 -0.66 5.71
CA PRO A 55 6.19 -1.18 7.07
C PRO A 55 4.88 -1.83 7.54
N GLY A 56 4.95 -3.08 8.00
CA GLY A 56 3.83 -3.84 8.54
C GLY A 56 3.92 -4.03 10.06
N VAL A 57 2.80 -4.42 10.68
CA VAL A 57 2.77 -4.84 12.09
C VAL A 57 3.41 -6.23 12.18
N ASP A 58 4.52 -6.34 12.90
CA ASP A 58 5.32 -7.57 13.03
C ASP A 58 5.29 -8.17 14.45
N GLY A 59 4.70 -7.45 15.41
CA GLY A 59 4.66 -7.89 16.81
C GLY A 59 5.94 -7.63 17.61
N GLU A 60 7.02 -7.17 16.96
CA GLU A 60 8.34 -6.94 17.57
C GLU A 60 8.75 -5.48 17.45
N TYR A 61 9.05 -5.00 16.23
CA TYR A 61 9.41 -3.60 15.99
C TYR A 61 8.18 -2.70 16.01
N LEU A 62 7.15 -3.09 15.26
CA LEU A 62 5.83 -2.45 15.28
C LEU A 62 4.83 -3.44 15.90
N PRO A 63 4.63 -3.38 17.23
CA PRO A 63 3.86 -4.40 17.94
C PRO A 63 2.35 -4.30 17.72
N GLU A 64 1.85 -3.17 17.20
CA GLU A 64 0.44 -2.93 16.92
C GLU A 64 0.30 -1.77 15.92
N HIS A 65 -0.89 -1.60 15.34
CA HIS A 65 -1.21 -0.49 14.44
C HIS A 65 -0.83 0.89 15.03
N PRO A 66 -0.13 1.78 14.29
CA PRO A 66 0.37 3.05 14.81
C PRO A 66 -0.69 3.94 15.46
N ALA A 67 -1.91 3.96 14.91
CA ALA A 67 -3.03 4.73 15.48
C ALA A 67 -3.43 4.25 16.89
N VAL A 68 -3.33 2.95 17.17
CA VAL A 68 -3.57 2.38 18.50
C VAL A 68 -2.44 2.77 19.45
N LEU A 69 -1.19 2.58 19.03
CA LEU A 69 -0.01 2.94 19.83
C LEU A 69 0.00 4.42 20.23
N LEU A 70 -0.36 5.31 19.29
CA LEU A 70 -0.45 6.75 19.54
C LEU A 70 -1.55 7.08 20.56
N ARG A 71 -2.75 6.51 20.38
CA ARG A 71 -3.90 6.72 21.27
C ARG A 71 -3.66 6.19 22.69
N GLU A 72 -2.99 5.05 22.82
CA GLU A 72 -2.65 4.44 24.11
C GLU A 72 -1.39 5.05 24.75
N GLY A 73 -0.72 5.97 24.07
CA GLY A 73 0.50 6.59 24.57
C GLY A 73 1.72 5.66 24.57
N ARG A 74 1.71 4.57 23.81
CA ARG A 74 2.79 3.57 23.70
C ARG A 74 3.85 3.99 22.67
N TYR A 75 4.50 5.11 22.96
CA TYR A 75 5.59 5.67 22.16
C TYR A 75 6.56 6.44 23.06
N ASN A 76 7.79 6.67 22.59
CA ASN A 76 8.79 7.43 23.32
C ASN A 76 8.34 8.88 23.56
N LYS A 77 8.33 9.32 24.82
CA LYS A 77 7.93 10.68 25.18
C LYS A 77 9.09 11.64 24.96
N VAL A 78 9.08 12.31 23.82
CA VAL A 78 10.08 13.30 23.41
C VAL A 78 9.38 14.52 22.82
N ASP A 79 10.04 15.66 22.84
CA ASP A 79 9.53 16.85 22.17
C ASP A 79 9.55 16.65 20.65
N ILE A 80 8.42 16.95 19.99
CA ILE A 80 8.25 16.78 18.54
C ILE A 80 7.97 18.15 17.92
N ILE A 81 8.71 18.49 16.87
CA ILE A 81 8.37 19.58 15.95
C ILE A 81 7.87 18.94 14.66
N SER A 82 6.62 19.20 14.29
CA SER A 82 5.98 18.68 13.07
C SER A 82 5.26 19.81 12.33
N GLY A 83 5.10 19.67 11.02
CA GLY A 83 4.45 20.65 10.16
C GLY A 83 4.15 20.07 8.78
N ILE A 84 3.37 20.83 8.02
CA ILE A 84 3.00 20.53 6.62
C ILE A 84 3.36 21.73 5.75
N ASN A 85 3.60 21.50 4.46
CA ASN A 85 3.74 22.58 3.50
C ASN A 85 2.38 22.95 2.90
N ARG A 86 2.31 24.17 2.36
CA ARG A 86 1.13 24.66 1.62
C ARG A 86 0.70 23.73 0.49
N ASN A 87 1.64 23.00 -0.10
CA ASN A 87 1.45 22.27 -1.35
C ASN A 87 1.82 20.77 -1.25
N ASP A 88 1.78 20.15 -0.07
CA ASP A 88 2.12 18.71 0.07
C ASP A 88 1.25 17.80 -0.80
N GLY A 89 -0.05 18.13 -0.96
CA GLY A 89 -0.97 17.39 -1.81
C GLY A 89 -0.71 17.52 -3.32
N ALA A 90 0.18 18.43 -3.75
CA ALA A 90 0.48 18.60 -5.16
C ALA A 90 1.15 17.35 -5.75
N LEU A 91 1.98 16.65 -4.98
CA LEU A 91 2.67 15.43 -5.43
C LEU A 91 1.67 14.33 -5.83
N SER A 92 0.60 14.16 -5.06
CA SER A 92 -0.42 13.14 -5.31
C SER A 92 -1.45 13.58 -6.36
N SER A 93 -1.77 14.87 -6.44
CA SER A 93 -2.82 15.39 -7.34
C SER A 93 -2.33 15.76 -8.74
N THR A 94 -1.06 16.19 -8.89
CA THR A 94 -0.53 16.65 -10.19
C THR A 94 -0.64 15.59 -11.30
N PRO A 95 -0.36 14.29 -11.10
CA PRO A 95 -0.51 13.29 -12.15
C PRO A 95 -1.92 13.26 -12.74
N TYR A 96 -2.95 13.33 -11.89
CA TYR A 96 -4.35 13.33 -12.34
C TYR A 96 -4.72 14.63 -13.07
N LEU A 97 -4.20 15.78 -12.63
CA LEU A 97 -4.47 17.05 -13.28
C LEU A 97 -3.74 17.22 -14.62
N ALA A 98 -2.58 16.57 -14.76
CA ALA A 98 -1.76 16.62 -15.97
C ALA A 98 -2.18 15.58 -17.03
N ASP A 99 -2.87 14.51 -16.64
CA ASP A 99 -3.30 13.41 -17.51
C ASP A 99 -4.83 13.20 -17.43
N PRO A 100 -5.62 13.85 -18.31
CA PRO A 100 -7.08 13.77 -18.27
C PRO A 100 -7.64 12.33 -18.35
N PRO A 101 -7.13 11.44 -19.21
CA PRO A 101 -7.50 10.01 -19.18
C PRO A 101 -7.34 9.34 -17.81
N LEU A 102 -6.27 9.66 -17.06
CA LEU A 102 -6.05 9.12 -15.71
C LEU A 102 -7.12 9.65 -14.73
N LEU A 103 -7.46 10.93 -14.82
CA LEU A 103 -8.53 11.53 -14.03
C LEU A 103 -9.91 10.95 -14.36
N ASP A 104 -10.20 10.73 -15.64
CA ASP A 104 -11.44 10.09 -16.08
C ASP A 104 -11.54 8.66 -15.54
N SER A 105 -10.43 7.91 -15.55
CA SER A 105 -10.35 6.56 -14.96
C SER A 105 -10.63 6.55 -13.46
N LEU A 106 -10.13 7.55 -12.72
CA LEU A 106 -10.42 7.72 -11.30
C LEU A 106 -11.93 7.83 -11.05
N PHE A 107 -12.62 8.66 -11.82
CA PHE A 107 -14.07 8.86 -11.63
C PHE A 107 -14.91 7.70 -12.16
N ALA A 108 -14.53 7.10 -13.29
CA ALA A 108 -15.27 5.99 -13.90
C ALA A 108 -15.28 4.74 -13.00
N ASN A 109 -14.22 4.50 -12.23
CA ASN A 109 -14.11 3.36 -11.32
C ASN A 109 -13.83 3.81 -9.87
N PHE A 110 -14.56 4.84 -9.42
CA PHE A 110 -14.28 5.53 -8.15
C PHE A 110 -14.25 4.62 -6.92
N SER A 111 -15.11 3.60 -6.86
CA SER A 111 -15.13 2.67 -5.71
C SER A 111 -13.90 1.79 -5.57
N VAL A 112 -13.10 1.64 -6.63
CA VAL A 112 -11.82 0.93 -6.60
C VAL A 112 -10.67 1.94 -6.58
N ASN A 113 -10.69 2.89 -7.51
CA ASN A 113 -9.59 3.82 -7.74
C ASN A 113 -9.51 4.93 -6.69
N GLY A 114 -10.64 5.36 -6.13
CA GLY A 114 -10.71 6.43 -5.14
C GLY A 114 -10.04 6.08 -3.81
N PRO A 115 -10.32 4.91 -3.20
CA PRO A 115 -9.56 4.46 -2.04
C PRO A 115 -8.05 4.42 -2.28
N ILE A 116 -7.65 3.83 -3.41
CA ILE A 116 -6.25 3.67 -3.77
C ILE A 116 -5.56 5.03 -3.99
N SER A 117 -6.25 6.02 -4.58
CA SER A 117 -5.68 7.37 -4.78
C SER A 117 -5.40 8.12 -3.47
N LEU A 118 -6.06 7.72 -2.37
CA LEU A 118 -5.84 8.25 -1.03
C LEU A 118 -5.00 7.32 -0.14
N ASN A 119 -4.51 6.20 -0.69
CA ASN A 119 -3.84 5.13 0.07
C ASN A 119 -4.70 4.53 1.18
N PHE A 120 -6.02 4.49 0.97
CA PHE A 120 -6.90 3.70 1.81
C PHE A 120 -6.77 2.23 1.42
N GLU A 121 -6.59 1.41 2.44
CA GLU A 121 -6.21 0.02 2.30
C GLU A 121 -7.40 -0.89 2.50
N ALA A 122 -7.34 -2.10 1.96
CA ALA A 122 -8.47 -3.05 2.01
C ALA A 122 -8.86 -3.48 3.44
N TRP A 123 -7.96 -3.27 4.42
CA TRP A 123 -8.21 -3.58 5.83
C TRP A 123 -8.79 -2.41 6.64
N GLU A 124 -8.98 -1.24 6.04
CA GLU A 124 -9.66 -0.13 6.70
C GLU A 124 -11.18 -0.35 6.76
N ASP A 125 -11.82 0.28 7.73
CA ASP A 125 -13.27 0.24 7.88
C ASP A 125 -13.93 1.08 6.75
N ASP A 126 -14.54 0.38 5.80
CA ASP A 126 -15.28 0.96 4.66
C ASP A 126 -14.50 2.03 3.88
N PRO A 127 -13.46 1.62 3.13
CA PRO A 127 -12.58 2.54 2.41
C PRO A 127 -13.32 3.35 1.31
N ASP A 128 -14.41 2.82 0.73
CA ASP A 128 -15.24 3.56 -0.24
C ASP A 128 -15.96 4.73 0.45
N TYR A 129 -16.59 4.49 1.60
CA TYR A 129 -17.20 5.56 2.40
C TYR A 129 -16.20 6.64 2.80
N LEU A 130 -15.03 6.24 3.33
CA LEU A 130 -13.98 7.19 3.74
C LEU A 130 -13.51 8.03 2.57
N THR A 131 -13.32 7.41 1.40
CA THR A 131 -12.93 8.09 0.17
C THR A 131 -13.96 9.12 -0.25
N ARG A 132 -15.25 8.72 -0.33
CA ARG A 132 -16.33 9.65 -0.68
C ARG A 132 -16.34 10.83 0.27
N ARG A 133 -16.18 10.59 1.58
CA ARG A 133 -16.15 11.67 2.57
C ARG A 133 -14.98 12.63 2.30
N ALA A 134 -13.80 12.12 1.99
CA ALA A 134 -12.62 12.93 1.70
C ALA A 134 -12.78 13.77 0.41
N TYR A 135 -13.37 13.21 -0.64
CA TYR A 135 -13.61 13.94 -1.90
C TYR A 135 -14.83 14.89 -1.86
N HIS A 136 -15.79 14.67 -0.94
CA HIS A 136 -17.02 15.45 -0.82
C HIS A 136 -17.05 16.46 0.34
N THR A 137 -15.92 16.82 0.95
CA THR A 137 -15.92 17.88 1.97
C THR A 137 -16.25 19.24 1.34
N THR A 138 -17.53 19.63 1.44
CA THR A 138 -18.03 21.02 1.36
C THR A 138 -18.10 21.63 2.75
#